data_AF-A0A7K2LWU5-F1
#
_entry.id   AF-A0A7K2LWU5-F1
#
_cell.length_a   1.000
_cell.length_b   1.000
_cell.length_c   1.000
_cell.angle_alpha   90.00
_cell.angle_beta   90.00
_cell.angle_gamma   90.00
#
_symmetry.space_group_name_H-M   'P 1'
#
loop_
_entity.id
_entity.type
_entity.pdbx_description
1 polymer ?
#
loop_
_entity_poly.entity_id
_entity_poly.type
_entity_poly.pdbx_seq_one_letter_code
_entity_poly.pdbx_strand_id
1 'polypeptide(L)'
;GGLLDGAQVGSAAKKLLEQDASKYTWVAASIGSQNAASYQLATGDPVMAIGGFNGTDPSPTLAQFKKYVEQGKIHYFVAGGGMGGGMGGSGNGTSAQITSWVEKNFKKVTAGSATFYDLTQPVTGS
;
A
#
# COMPACT_ATOMS: atom_id res chain seq x y z
N GLY A 1 17.27 -21.46 -16.96
CA GLY A 1 16.42 -21.83 -15.83
C GLY A 1 15.51 -20.68 -15.53
N GLY A 2 14.31 -20.71 -16.09
CA GLY A 2 13.29 -19.68 -15.90
C GLY A 2 11.97 -20.39 -15.72
N LEU A 3 11.41 -20.35 -14.51
CA LEU A 3 10.08 -20.86 -14.20
C LEU A 3 9.65 -20.49 -12.76
N LEU A 4 9.72 -19.22 -12.36
CA LEU A 4 9.15 -18.75 -11.08
C LEU A 4 8.37 -17.42 -11.24
N ASP A 5 7.89 -17.10 -12.46
CA ASP A 5 7.08 -15.91 -12.76
C ASP A 5 5.60 -16.08 -12.34
N GLY A 6 5.36 -16.62 -11.14
CA GLY A 6 4.03 -16.79 -10.57
C GLY A 6 3.55 -15.51 -9.89
N ALA A 7 3.21 -14.46 -10.66
CA ALA A 7 2.52 -13.25 -10.19
C ALA A 7 3.11 -12.62 -8.90
N GLN A 8 4.44 -12.58 -8.80
CA GLN A 8 5.18 -12.27 -7.57
C GLN A 8 5.38 -10.76 -7.39
N VAL A 9 5.23 -10.28 -6.16
CA VAL A 9 5.79 -8.99 -5.75
C VAL A 9 7.27 -8.97 -6.14
N GLY A 10 7.65 -8.01 -7.00
CA GLY A 10 9.01 -7.95 -7.52
C GLY A 10 10.06 -7.79 -6.42
N SER A 11 11.26 -8.34 -6.63
CA SER A 11 12.35 -8.28 -5.64
C SER A 11 12.68 -6.86 -5.17
N ALA A 12 12.57 -5.86 -6.05
CA ALA A 12 12.73 -4.46 -5.71
C ALA A 12 11.64 -3.95 -4.74
N ALA A 13 10.38 -4.33 -4.96
CA ALA A 13 9.27 -3.98 -4.08
C ALA A 13 9.40 -4.67 -2.72
N LYS A 14 9.74 -5.96 -2.70
CA LYS A 14 10.03 -6.68 -1.45
C LYS A 14 11.13 -5.98 -0.65
N LYS A 15 12.27 -5.71 -1.29
CA LYS A 15 13.41 -5.04 -0.64
C LYS A 15 13.05 -3.66 -0.10
N LEU A 16 12.18 -2.90 -0.79
CA LEU A 16 11.70 -1.62 -0.32
C LEU A 16 10.90 -1.78 0.99
N LEU A 17 9.96 -2.74 1.02
CA LEU A 17 9.08 -2.94 2.18
C LEU A 17 9.81 -3.50 3.42
N GLU A 18 10.88 -4.27 3.22
CA GLU A 18 11.71 -4.77 4.32
C GLU A 18 12.55 -3.66 4.99
N GLN A 19 12.67 -2.48 4.37
CA GLN A 19 13.41 -1.36 4.95
C GLN A 19 12.73 -0.87 6.22
N ASP A 20 13.45 -0.97 7.33
CA ASP A 20 12.99 -0.53 8.65
C ASP A 20 11.65 -1.18 9.08
N ALA A 21 11.30 -2.35 8.54
CA ALA A 21 10.00 -2.99 8.75
C ALA A 21 9.58 -3.07 10.22
N SER A 22 10.53 -3.41 11.11
CA SER A 22 10.32 -3.51 12.56
C SER A 22 9.90 -2.19 13.26
N LYS A 23 10.07 -1.02 12.62
CA LYS A 23 9.66 0.27 13.16
C LYS A 23 8.17 0.56 12.96
N TYR A 24 7.49 -0.22 12.13
CA TYR A 24 6.11 0.02 11.72
C TYR A 24 5.20 -1.12 12.14
N THR A 25 3.93 -0.79 12.39
CA THR A 25 2.90 -1.84 12.59
C THR A 25 2.57 -2.51 11.27
N TRP A 26 2.57 -1.74 10.17
CA TRP A 26 2.38 -2.23 8.81
C TRP A 26 3.45 -1.66 7.90
N VAL A 27 4.16 -2.53 7.19
CA VAL A 27 5.17 -2.09 6.19
C VAL A 27 4.53 -1.42 4.99
N ALA A 28 3.27 -1.77 4.70
CA ALA A 28 2.50 -1.09 3.68
C ALA A 28 1.00 -1.11 3.98
N ALA A 29 0.27 -0.21 3.32
CA ALA A 29 -1.16 -0.29 3.14
C ALA A 29 -1.51 -0.42 1.65
N SER A 30 -2.54 -1.21 1.35
CA SER A 30 -2.90 -1.60 -0.01
C SER A 30 -4.40 -1.67 -0.19
N ILE A 31 -4.92 -1.24 -1.35
CA ILE A 31 -6.33 -1.42 -1.70
C ILE A 31 -6.57 -2.88 -2.05
N GLY A 32 -7.56 -3.50 -1.41
CA GLY A 32 -7.92 -4.89 -1.63
C GLY A 32 -7.12 -5.85 -0.75
N SER A 33 -7.82 -6.76 -0.05
CA SER A 33 -7.18 -7.76 0.82
C SER A 33 -6.30 -8.76 0.06
N GLN A 34 -6.64 -9.07 -1.18
CA GLN A 34 -5.81 -9.94 -2.02
C GLN A 34 -4.44 -9.32 -2.31
N ASN A 35 -4.42 -8.02 -2.60
CA ASN A 35 -3.17 -7.32 -2.86
C ASN A 35 -2.34 -7.21 -1.57
N ALA A 36 -2.98 -6.85 -0.45
CA ALA A 36 -2.32 -6.85 0.85
C ALA A 36 -1.71 -8.22 1.20
N ALA A 37 -2.44 -9.32 0.95
CA ALA A 37 -1.96 -10.67 1.18
C ALA A 37 -0.73 -11.02 0.32
N SER A 38 -0.70 -10.64 -0.96
CA SER A 38 0.46 -10.88 -1.83
C SER A 38 1.74 -10.21 -1.30
N TYR A 39 1.66 -8.97 -0.82
CA TYR A 39 2.79 -8.28 -0.21
C TYR A 39 3.19 -8.90 1.13
N GLN A 40 2.22 -9.21 1.99
CA GLN A 40 2.49 -9.84 3.28
C GLN A 40 3.15 -11.22 3.14
N LEU A 41 2.73 -12.04 2.16
CA LEU A 41 3.37 -13.32 1.88
C LEU A 41 4.79 -13.16 1.33
N ALA A 42 5.03 -12.10 0.55
CA ALA A 42 6.35 -11.85 -0.04
C ALA A 42 7.38 -11.36 0.99
N THR A 43 6.97 -10.48 1.91
CA THR A 43 7.84 -9.87 2.93
C THR A 43 7.88 -10.68 4.22
N GLY A 44 6.78 -11.35 4.59
CA GLY A 44 6.58 -11.90 5.93
C GLY A 44 6.11 -10.86 6.95
N ASP A 45 5.93 -9.59 6.53
CA ASP A 45 5.58 -8.46 7.39
C ASP A 45 4.11 -8.04 7.22
N PRO A 46 3.47 -7.47 8.25
CA PRO A 46 2.06 -7.09 8.17
C PRO A 46 1.78 -6.02 7.11
N VAL A 47 0.72 -6.23 6.32
CA VAL A 47 0.23 -5.27 5.32
C VAL A 47 -1.23 -4.95 5.60
N MET A 48 -1.57 -3.66 5.69
CA MET A 48 -2.94 -3.20 5.92
C MET A 48 -3.77 -3.31 4.64
N ALA A 49 -4.87 -4.06 4.69
CA ALA A 49 -5.88 -4.05 3.65
C ALA A 49 -6.82 -2.84 3.82
N ILE A 50 -7.09 -2.13 2.72
CA ILE A 50 -8.08 -1.06 2.63
C ILE A 50 -9.20 -1.52 1.72
N GLY A 51 -10.45 -1.37 2.18
CA GLY A 51 -11.62 -1.62 1.37
C GLY A 51 -12.04 -3.09 1.23
N GLY A 52 -11.56 -3.98 2.10
CA GLY A 52 -11.93 -5.39 2.07
C GLY A 52 -11.45 -6.08 0.79
N PHE A 53 -12.17 -7.09 0.31
CA PHE A 53 -11.76 -7.87 -0.87
C PHE A 53 -11.78 -7.05 -2.17
N ASN A 54 -12.80 -6.21 -2.35
CA ASN A 54 -13.04 -5.45 -3.59
C ASN A 54 -12.62 -3.98 -3.53
N GLY A 55 -12.05 -3.50 -2.41
CA GLY A 55 -11.72 -2.08 -2.24
C GLY A 55 -12.93 -1.20 -1.90
N THR A 56 -14.10 -1.77 -1.59
CA THR A 56 -15.36 -1.05 -1.37
C THR A 56 -15.77 -0.91 0.08
N ASP A 57 -15.22 -1.72 0.99
CA ASP A 57 -15.59 -1.65 2.40
C ASP A 57 -15.13 -0.30 3.00
N PRO A 58 -15.90 0.33 3.90
CA PRO A 58 -15.52 1.60 4.52
C PRO A 58 -14.50 1.40 5.65
N SER A 59 -13.46 0.57 5.44
CA SER A 59 -12.49 0.20 6.45
C SER A 59 -11.06 0.13 5.89
N PRO A 60 -10.09 0.81 6.53
CA PRO A 60 -10.30 1.87 7.54
C PRO A 60 -11.00 3.08 6.91
N THR A 61 -11.63 3.93 7.73
CA THR A 61 -12.06 5.27 7.28
C THR A 61 -10.86 6.16 6.94
N LEU A 62 -11.04 7.22 6.14
CA LEU A 62 -9.98 8.19 5.86
C LEU A 62 -9.39 8.79 7.16
N ALA A 63 -10.24 9.12 8.14
CA ALA A 63 -9.80 9.69 9.40
C ALA A 63 -8.93 8.70 10.20
N GLN A 64 -9.31 7.42 10.24
CA GLN A 64 -8.50 6.38 10.89
C GLN A 64 -7.18 6.16 10.15
N PHE A 65 -7.20 6.13 8.82
CA PHE A 65 -6.00 5.99 8.01
C PHE A 65 -5.00 7.12 8.29
N LYS A 66 -5.47 8.38 8.26
CA LYS A 66 -4.66 9.56 8.62
C LYS A 66 -4.06 9.43 10.01
N LYS A 67 -4.86 9.04 11.00
CA LYS A 67 -4.38 8.83 12.37
C LYS A 67 -3.27 7.78 12.44
N TYR A 68 -3.36 6.70 11.68
CA TYR A 68 -2.30 5.68 11.64
C TYR A 68 -1.01 6.19 10.99
N VAL A 69 -1.14 7.01 9.95
CA VAL A 69 0.01 7.67 9.31
C VAL A 69 0.67 8.68 10.27
N GLU A 70 -0.12 9.54 10.91
CA GLU A 70 0.38 10.50 11.92
C GLU A 70 1.07 9.81 13.10
N GLN A 71 0.60 8.62 13.48
CA GLN A 71 1.21 7.79 14.53
C GLN A 71 2.46 7.03 14.06
N GLY A 72 2.86 7.16 12.80
CA GLY A 72 3.99 6.42 12.23
C GLY A 72 3.77 4.91 12.16
N LYS A 73 2.52 4.45 12.08
CA LYS A 73 2.22 3.00 12.07
C LYS A 73 2.33 2.33 10.71
N ILE A 74 2.27 3.12 9.64
CA ILE A 74 2.27 2.63 8.25
C ILE A 74 3.45 3.27 7.53
N HIS A 75 4.33 2.45 6.93
CA HIS A 75 5.49 2.97 6.19
C HIS A 75 5.10 3.44 4.78
N TYR A 76 4.61 2.52 3.94
CA TYR A 76 4.27 2.82 2.55
C TYR A 76 2.77 2.68 2.26
N PHE A 77 2.31 3.37 1.23
CA PHE A 77 1.04 3.06 0.56
C PHE A 77 1.33 2.51 -0.84
N VAL A 78 0.74 1.38 -1.20
CA VAL A 78 0.88 0.77 -2.52
C VAL A 78 -0.17 1.35 -3.46
N ALA A 79 0.29 2.10 -4.46
CA ALA A 79 -0.57 2.59 -5.53
C ALA A 79 -0.76 1.48 -6.58
N GLY A 80 -2.01 1.28 -7.00
CA GLY A 80 -2.48 0.17 -7.83
C GLY A 80 -1.43 -0.38 -8.81
N GLY A 81 -1.02 -1.63 -8.57
CA GLY A 81 0.03 -2.32 -9.31
C GLY A 81 -0.03 -3.83 -9.04
N GLY A 82 -1.01 -4.50 -9.64
CA GLY A 82 -1.15 -5.95 -9.59
C GLY A 82 -2.23 -6.43 -10.56
N MET A 83 -1.85 -7.33 -11.46
CA MET A 83 -2.71 -7.99 -12.43
C MET A 83 -3.69 -8.92 -11.69
N GLY A 84 -4.79 -8.37 -11.18
CA GLY A 84 -5.78 -9.12 -10.38
C GLY A 84 -6.54 -8.30 -9.34
N GLY A 85 -6.07 -7.10 -8.99
CA GLY A 85 -6.84 -6.16 -8.19
C GLY A 85 -7.83 -5.46 -9.11
N GLY A 86 -9.10 -5.86 -9.08
CA GLY A 86 -10.14 -5.29 -9.91
C GLY A 86 -10.17 -3.76 -9.85
N MET A 87 -10.90 -3.17 -10.78
CA MET A 87 -11.38 -1.78 -10.78
C MET A 87 -12.20 -1.47 -9.50
N GLY A 88 -11.59 -1.60 -8.33
CA GLY A 88 -12.16 -1.47 -7.00
C GLY A 88 -12.03 -0.03 -6.53
N GLY A 89 -12.72 0.87 -7.23
CA GLY A 89 -12.65 2.30 -6.92
C GLY A 89 -13.28 3.22 -7.94
N SER A 90 -14.20 2.75 -8.78
CA SER A 90 -14.99 3.65 -9.62
C SER A 90 -16.18 4.17 -8.82
N GLY A 91 -15.92 5.03 -7.84
CA GLY A 91 -16.94 5.67 -7.00
C GLY A 91 -16.31 6.37 -5.80
N ASN A 92 -16.99 7.38 -5.26
CA ASN A 92 -16.62 8.21 -4.09
C ASN A 92 -16.40 7.43 -2.76
N GLY A 93 -15.99 6.17 -2.80
CA GLY A 93 -15.74 5.32 -1.64
C GLY A 93 -14.44 5.64 -0.91
N THR A 94 -14.33 5.13 0.31
CA THR A 94 -13.23 5.42 1.26
C THR A 94 -11.85 5.13 0.69
N SER A 95 -11.68 4.06 -0.08
CA SER A 95 -10.43 3.72 -0.76
C SER A 95 -9.96 4.83 -1.71
N ALA A 96 -10.87 5.39 -2.52
CA ALA A 96 -10.55 6.48 -3.44
C ALA A 96 -10.17 7.77 -2.69
N GLN A 97 -10.83 8.05 -1.56
CA GLN A 97 -10.50 9.18 -0.69
C GLN A 97 -9.13 9.03 -0.05
N ILE A 98 -8.77 7.82 0.41
CA ILE A 98 -7.45 7.51 0.97
C ILE A 98 -6.38 7.66 -0.11
N THR A 99 -6.56 7.04 -1.28
CA THR A 99 -5.63 7.17 -2.41
C THR A 99 -5.41 8.63 -2.73
N SER A 100 -6.46 9.40 -3.02
CA SER A 100 -6.36 10.82 -3.37
C SER A 100 -5.63 11.65 -2.30
N TRP A 101 -5.88 11.37 -1.02
CA TRP A 101 -5.17 12.04 0.06
C TRP A 101 -3.68 11.66 0.07
N VAL A 102 -3.34 10.39 -0.08
CA VAL A 102 -1.94 9.93 -0.12
C VAL A 102 -1.18 10.59 -1.27
N GLU A 103 -1.72 10.50 -2.49
CA GLU A 103 -1.04 11.00 -3.69
C GLU A 103 -0.78 12.50 -3.64
N LYS A 104 -1.68 13.25 -2.98
CA LYS A 104 -1.56 14.69 -2.80
C LYS A 104 -0.54 15.08 -1.72
N ASN A 105 -0.31 14.22 -0.72
CA ASN A 105 0.42 14.61 0.49
C ASN A 105 1.79 13.94 0.65
N PHE A 106 2.12 12.86 -0.07
CA PHE A 106 3.35 12.08 0.15
C PHE A 106 4.18 11.86 -1.10
N LYS A 107 5.49 11.65 -0.92
CA LYS A 107 6.42 11.43 -2.03
C LYS A 107 6.16 10.07 -2.68
N LYS A 108 6.10 10.07 -4.01
CA LYS A 108 6.02 8.87 -4.84
C LYS A 108 7.39 8.18 -4.90
N VAL A 109 7.40 6.87 -4.74
CA VAL A 109 8.58 5.99 -4.81
C VAL A 109 8.27 4.84 -5.75
N THR A 110 9.11 4.61 -6.76
CA THR A 110 8.94 3.48 -7.69
C THR A 110 9.96 2.40 -7.37
N ALA A 111 9.50 1.15 -7.21
CA ALA A 111 10.36 -0.01 -6.98
C ALA A 111 9.99 -1.13 -7.96
N GLY A 112 10.82 -1.30 -8.99
CA GLY A 112 10.49 -2.17 -10.12
C GLY A 112 9.31 -1.61 -10.91
N SER A 113 8.27 -2.42 -11.12
CA SER A 113 7.02 -2.01 -11.77
C SER A 113 5.96 -1.47 -10.81
N ALA A 114 6.18 -1.58 -9.50
CA ALA A 114 5.21 -1.15 -8.49
C ALA A 114 5.47 0.30 -8.06
N THR A 115 4.37 1.04 -7.84
CA THR A 115 4.40 2.41 -7.35
C THR A 115 3.97 2.44 -5.89
N PHE A 116 4.76 3.14 -5.08
CA PHE A 116 4.52 3.35 -3.66
C PHE A 116 4.47 4.85 -3.36
N TYR A 117 3.91 5.19 -2.22
CA TYR A 117 4.04 6.50 -1.60
C TYR A 117 4.60 6.33 -0.19
N ASP A 118 5.65 7.08 0.14
CA ASP A 118 6.30 7.04 1.45
C ASP A 118 5.53 7.93 2.44
N LEU A 119 4.83 7.30 3.38
CA LEU A 119 3.95 7.98 4.33
C LEU A 119 4.73 8.69 5.44
N THR A 120 6.06 8.56 5.45
CA THR A 120 6.97 9.32 6.33
C THR A 120 7.56 10.55 5.64
N GLN A 121 7.30 10.73 4.35
CA GLN A 121 7.85 11.82 3.53
C GLN A 121 6.74 12.69 2.92
N PRO A 122 6.20 13.66 3.68
CA PRO A 122 5.24 14.63 3.14
C PRO A 122 5.83 15.44 1.97
N VAL A 123 5.01 15.79 0.97
CA VAL A 123 5.44 16.67 -0.15
C VAL A 123 5.47 18.14 0.24
N THR A 124 4.69 18.54 1.24
CA THR A 124 4.75 19.87 1.84
C THR A 124 5.63 19.84 3.07
N GLY A 125 6.88 20.28 2.91
CA GLY A 125 7.91 20.28 3.93
C GLY A 125 9.29 20.64 3.36
N SER A 126 9.43 21.89 2.93
CA SER A 126 10.68 22.66 2.95
C SER A 126 10.41 23.95 3.71
#